data_AF-A0A0C9UCF3-F1
#
_entry.id   AF-A0A0C9UCF3-F1
#
_cell.length_a   1.000
_cell.length_b   1.000
_cell.length_c   1.000
_cell.angle_alpha   90.00
_cell.angle_beta   90.00
_cell.angle_gamma   90.00
#
_symmetry.space_group_name_H-M   'P 1'
#
loop_
_entity.id
_entity.type
_entity.pdbx_description
1 polymer ?
#
loop_
_entity_poly.entity_id
_entity_poly.type
_entity_poly.pdbx_seq_one_letter_code
_entity_poly.pdbx_strand_id
1 'polypeptide(L)'
;MAFKTFISFLSILAVVRAAPFVTCPDGNRASNKACCPLFALRDDLQANLFDGVCGEDTHEILRLSFHDAIAFSPSLKRQGKPAGGGAD
;
A
#
# COMPACT_ATOMS: atom_id res chain seq x y z
N MET A 1 37.88 -11.23 28.24
CA MET A 1 36.79 -11.82 27.42
C MET A 1 35.57 -10.89 27.30
N ALA A 2 35.14 -10.20 28.36
CA ALA A 2 33.98 -9.28 28.35
C ALA A 2 34.09 -8.07 27.38
N PHE A 3 35.29 -7.56 27.12
CA PHE A 3 35.52 -6.43 26.21
C PHE A 3 35.31 -6.81 24.73
N LYS A 4 35.68 -8.05 24.34
CA LYS A 4 35.47 -8.58 22.98
C LYS A 4 33.99 -8.85 22.70
N THR A 5 33.25 -9.35 23.70
CA THR A 5 31.79 -9.49 23.60
C THR A 5 31.10 -8.14 23.47
N PHE A 6 31.60 -7.08 24.15
CA PHE A 6 31.02 -5.74 24.05
C PHE A 6 31.15 -5.12 22.64
N ILE A 7 32.32 -5.27 22.00
CA ILE A 7 32.55 -4.80 20.62
C ILE A 7 31.67 -5.57 19.62
N SER A 8 31.46 -6.88 19.85
CA SER A 8 30.58 -7.71 19.02
C SER A 8 29.11 -7.33 19.14
N PHE A 9 28.64 -6.84 20.30
CA PHE A 9 27.28 -6.33 20.46
C PHE A 9 27.10 -4.92 19.85
N LEU A 10 28.12 -4.06 19.92
CA LEU A 10 28.06 -2.71 19.34
C LEU A 10 27.96 -2.74 17.80
N SER A 11 28.55 -3.75 17.17
CA SER A 11 28.49 -3.93 15.71
C SER A 11 27.15 -4.48 15.22
N ILE A 12 26.38 -5.17 16.07
CA ILE A 12 25.02 -5.64 15.74
C ILE A 12 23.97 -4.51 15.88
N LEU A 13 24.16 -3.56 16.80
CA LEU A 13 23.26 -2.39 16.93
C LEU A 13 23.42 -1.36 15.80
N ALA A 14 24.52 -1.38 15.05
CA ALA A 14 24.86 -0.33 14.08
C ALA A 14 24.17 -0.45 12.71
N VAL A 15 23.31 -1.45 12.48
CA VAL A 15 22.66 -1.68 11.17
C VAL A 15 21.13 -1.65 11.28
N VAL A 16 20.58 -0.59 11.87
CA VAL A 16 19.19 -0.20 11.59
C VAL A 16 19.24 0.86 10.49
N ARG A 17 19.27 0.41 9.23
CA ARG A 17 19.00 1.32 8.10
C ARG A 17 17.51 1.64 8.12
N ALA A 18 17.15 2.85 8.55
CA ALA A 18 15.83 3.38 8.26
C ALA A 18 15.65 3.35 6.73
N ALA A 19 14.61 2.69 6.24
CA ALA A 19 14.29 2.70 4.83
C ALA A 19 14.14 4.16 4.36
N PRO A 20 14.67 4.55 3.19
CA PRO A 20 14.53 5.90 2.70
C PRO A 20 13.04 6.24 2.56
N PHE A 21 12.66 7.42 3.04
CA PHE A 21 11.31 7.96 2.95
C PHE A 21 11.38 9.36 2.36
N VAL A 22 10.30 9.78 1.74
CA VAL A 22 10.07 11.16 1.30
C VAL A 22 9.17 11.85 2.31
N THR A 23 9.49 13.10 2.64
CA THR A 23 8.57 13.98 3.35
C THR A 23 7.69 14.68 2.31
N CYS A 24 6.38 14.48 2.41
CA CYS A 24 5.39 15.09 1.54
C CYS A 24 5.13 16.56 1.95
N PRO A 25 4.54 17.41 1.08
CA PRO A 25 4.30 18.83 1.37
C PRO A 25 3.42 19.09 2.60
N ASP A 26 2.56 18.14 2.94
CA ASP A 26 1.67 18.13 4.10
C ASP A 26 2.34 17.61 5.39
N GLY A 27 3.63 17.24 5.33
CA GLY A 27 4.39 16.69 6.45
C GLY A 27 4.29 15.17 6.61
N ASN A 28 3.44 14.49 5.84
CA ASN A 28 3.37 13.03 5.88
C ASN A 28 4.65 12.39 5.35
N ARG A 29 4.93 11.16 5.79
CA ARG A 29 6.09 10.37 5.33
C ARG A 29 5.62 9.24 4.42
N ALA A 30 6.16 9.19 3.21
CA ALA A 30 5.86 8.15 2.24
C ALA A 30 7.12 7.38 1.83
N SER A 31 6.95 6.14 1.36
CA SER A 31 8.04 5.35 0.75
C SER A 31 8.41 5.84 -0.65
N ASN A 32 7.49 6.51 -1.34
CA ASN A 32 7.69 7.05 -2.69
C ASN A 32 6.95 8.38 -2.84
N LYS A 33 7.52 9.32 -3.62
CA LYS A 33 6.90 10.61 -3.95
C LYS A 33 5.53 10.44 -4.63
N ALA A 34 5.34 9.37 -5.40
CA ALA A 34 4.07 9.03 -6.03
C ALA A 34 2.92 8.79 -5.03
N CYS A 35 3.24 8.45 -3.77
CA CYS A 35 2.22 8.21 -2.74
C CYS A 35 1.73 9.51 -2.06
N CYS A 36 2.43 10.63 -2.20
CA CYS A 36 2.06 11.87 -1.49
C CYS A 36 0.62 12.35 -1.78
N PRO A 37 0.11 12.32 -3.03
CA PRO A 37 -1.27 12.71 -3.31
C PRO A 37 -2.31 11.79 -2.63
N LEU A 38 -1.94 10.55 -2.31
CA LEU A 38 -2.85 9.57 -1.73
C LEU A 38 -3.23 9.89 -0.29
N PHE A 39 -2.48 10.74 0.42
CA PHE A 39 -2.88 11.20 1.76
C PHE A 39 -4.12 12.09 1.72
N ALA A 40 -4.18 13.04 0.79
CA ALA A 40 -5.37 13.86 0.59
C ALA A 40 -6.58 13.01 0.16
N LEU A 41 -6.36 12.03 -0.73
CA LEU A 41 -7.41 11.09 -1.12
C LEU A 41 -7.88 10.22 0.06
N ARG A 42 -6.96 9.71 0.90
CA ARG A 42 -7.32 8.97 2.11
C ARG A 42 -8.22 9.82 3.00
N ASP A 43 -7.83 11.06 3.27
CA ASP A 43 -8.56 11.93 4.19
C ASP A 43 -9.95 12.27 3.65
N ASP A 44 -10.07 12.51 2.34
CA ASP A 44 -11.34 12.71 1.65
C ASP A 44 -12.25 11.46 1.73
N LEU A 45 -11.73 10.28 1.40
CA LEU A 45 -12.48 9.03 1.48
C LEU A 45 -12.93 8.71 2.91
N GLN A 46 -12.09 8.96 3.91
CA GLN A 46 -12.46 8.74 5.31
C GLN A 46 -13.56 9.70 5.77
N ALA A 47 -13.51 10.96 5.34
CA ALA A 47 -14.47 11.99 5.76
C ALA A 47 -15.80 11.95 5.00
N ASN A 48 -15.79 11.56 3.73
CA ASN A 48 -16.93 11.75 2.81
C ASN A 48 -17.47 10.45 2.20
N LEU A 49 -16.79 9.31 2.36
CA LEU A 49 -17.28 8.01 1.86
C LEU A 49 -17.43 6.97 2.97
N PHE A 50 -16.43 6.84 3.84
CA PHE A 50 -16.41 5.76 4.83
C PHE A 50 -16.87 6.15 6.24
N ASP A 51 -17.11 7.44 6.48
CA ASP A 51 -17.48 8.00 7.79
C ASP A 51 -16.54 7.59 8.95
N GLY A 52 -15.30 7.19 8.63
CA GLY A 52 -14.35 6.63 9.58
C GLY A 52 -14.76 5.29 10.22
N VAL A 53 -15.70 4.55 9.65
CA VAL A 53 -16.22 3.28 10.19
C VAL A 53 -16.07 2.12 9.21
N CYS A 54 -16.06 0.90 9.75
CA CYS A 54 -16.20 -0.32 8.95
C CYS A 54 -17.69 -0.59 8.67
N GLY A 55 -18.29 0.23 7.82
CA GLY A 55 -19.72 0.17 7.46
C GLY A 55 -19.99 -0.38 6.06
N GLU A 56 -21.18 -0.09 5.54
CA GLU A 56 -21.64 -0.60 4.24
C GLU A 56 -20.73 -0.16 3.09
N ASP A 57 -20.36 1.12 3.01
CA ASP A 57 -19.48 1.62 1.94
C ASP A 57 -18.10 0.91 1.94
N THR A 58 -17.60 0.54 3.11
CA THR A 58 -16.37 -0.27 3.21
C THR A 58 -16.59 -1.68 2.66
N HIS A 59 -17.72 -2.32 2.98
CA HIS A 59 -18.07 -3.63 2.44
C HIS A 59 -18.28 -3.60 0.92
N GLU A 60 -18.93 -2.55 0.41
CA GLU A 60 -19.18 -2.37 -1.01
C GLU A 60 -17.88 -2.17 -1.80
N ILE A 61 -16.92 -1.41 -1.28
CA ILE A 61 -15.61 -1.24 -1.93
C ILE A 61 -14.82 -2.55 -1.96
N LEU A 62 -14.92 -3.39 -0.93
CA LEU A 62 -14.32 -4.74 -0.95
C LEU A 62 -14.93 -5.60 -2.06
N ARG A 63 -16.27 -5.58 -2.18
CA ARG A 63 -16.99 -6.27 -3.25
C ARG A 63 -16.59 -5.72 -4.63
N LEU A 64 -16.58 -4.40 -4.80
CA LEU A 64 -16.21 -3.73 -6.04
C LEU A 64 -14.81 -4.14 -6.47
N SER A 65 -13.84 -4.07 -5.56
CA SER A 65 -12.43 -4.42 -5.84
C SER A 65 -12.28 -5.85 -6.36
N PHE A 66 -13.03 -6.80 -5.80
CA PHE A 66 -13.04 -8.17 -6.32
C PHE A 66 -13.71 -8.26 -7.70
N HIS A 67 -14.89 -7.66 -7.85
CA HIS A 67 -15.66 -7.74 -9.09
C HIS A 67 -14.99 -7.06 -10.28
N ASP A 68 -14.22 -6.02 -10.03
CA ASP A 68 -13.34 -5.36 -10.99
C ASP A 68 -12.18 -6.30 -11.36
N ALA A 69 -11.32 -6.62 -10.39
CA ALA A 69 -10.11 -7.41 -10.62
C ALA A 69 -10.36 -8.81 -11.23
N ILE A 70 -11.47 -9.46 -10.87
CA ILE A 70 -11.76 -10.83 -11.33
C ILE A 70 -12.25 -10.89 -12.78
N ALA A 71 -12.61 -9.77 -13.38
CA ALA A 71 -13.00 -9.68 -14.78
C ALA A 71 -11.78 -9.78 -15.73
N PHE A 72 -10.94 -10.80 -15.54
CA PHE A 72 -9.75 -11.08 -16.33
C PHE A 72 -9.62 -12.59 -16.62
N SER A 73 -9.42 -12.97 -17.89
CA SER A 73 -9.38 -14.37 -18.31
C SER A 73 -8.27 -14.69 -19.32
N PRO A 74 -7.16 -15.31 -18.86
CA PRO A 74 -6.13 -15.85 -19.76
C PRO A 74 -6.67 -16.88 -20.75
N SER A 75 -7.74 -17.61 -20.39
CA SER A 75 -8.37 -18.60 -21.26
C SER A 75 -9.07 -17.95 -22.44
N LEU A 76 -9.85 -16.88 -22.21
CA LEU A 76 -10.50 -16.12 -23.28
C LEU A 76 -9.45 -15.42 -24.16
N LYS A 77 -8.39 -14.88 -23.56
CA LYS A 77 -7.26 -14.28 -24.31
C LYS A 77 -6.63 -15.27 -25.28
N ARG A 78 -6.39 -16.53 -24.86
CA ARG A 78 -5.86 -17.59 -25.74
C ARG A 78 -6.81 -17.96 -26.88
N GLN A 79 -8.11 -17.74 -26.71
CA GLN A 79 -9.12 -17.97 -27.75
C GLN A 79 -9.29 -16.77 -28.69
N GLY A 80 -8.54 -15.68 -28.51
CA GLY A 80 -8.72 -14.43 -29.26
C GLY A 80 -10.02 -13.70 -28.93
N LYS A 81 -10.63 -13.98 -27.78
CA LYS A 81 -11.87 -13.35 -27.31
C LYS A 81 -11.58 -12.21 -26.33
N PRO A 82 -12.55 -11.29 -26.10
CA PRO A 82 -12.45 -10.31 -25.03
C PRO A 82 -12.16 -11.01 -23.70
N ALA A 83 -11.05 -10.64 -23.06
CA ALA A 83 -10.54 -11.28 -21.85
C ALA A 83 -10.74 -10.45 -20.59
N GLY A 84 -11.18 -9.18 -20.74
CA GLY A 84 -11.19 -8.17 -19.69
C GLY A 84 -9.78 -7.73 -19.25
N GLY A 85 -9.71 -6.60 -18.54
CA GLY A 85 -8.46 -5.96 -18.11
C GLY A 85 -8.04 -6.31 -16.68
N GLY A 86 -9.01 -6.64 -15.82
CA GLY A 86 -8.78 -6.96 -14.42
C GLY A 86 -8.93 -5.71 -13.57
N ALA A 87 -7.91 -5.36 -12.79
CA ALA A 87 -7.90 -4.10 -12.04
C ALA A 87 -7.31 -2.99 -12.93
N ASP A 88 -8.09 -2.52 -13.90
CA ASP A 88 -7.72 -1.53 -14.92
C ASP A 88 -8.47 -0.20 -14.80
#